data_AF-A0A7C4NWD4-F1
#
_entry.id   AF-A0A7C4NWD4-F1
#
_cell.length_a   1.000
_cell.length_b   1.000
_cell.length_c   1.000
_cell.angle_alpha   90.00
_cell.angle_beta   90.00
_cell.angle_gamma   90.00
#
_symmetry.space_group_name_H-M   'P 1'
#
loop_
_entity.id
_entity.type
_entity.pdbx_description
1 polymer ?
#
loop_
_entity_poly.entity_id
_entity_poly.type
_entity_poly.pdbx_seq_one_letter_code
_entity_poly.pdbx_strand_id
1 'polypeptide(L)'
;MGSRGLKSWLLAIALYPTACFSQNSNTEAEEPHPAEEYFRTSEQPGETPVNRRQRERGARRFSAPPGAARVGCLCMDDTPSKATSVGACSGHGGVRYWLYAQPNGDTLRVPTARHEQHPQPLDSLERTELVGPTKRKQRPATGAQAPTVIVVQMPPPPDNDPFTLPTWPEALGIIGLSLIVLAAIYILLLWAHAQIPFLLDALRDYLRYRRRPPEDPDR
;
A
#
# COMPACT_ATOMS: atom_id res chain seq x y z
N MET A 1 -27.06 -58.06 -21.40
CA MET A 1 -26.76 -57.33 -22.65
C MET A 1 -27.76 -56.20 -22.80
N GLY A 2 -27.30 -54.95 -22.77
CA GLY A 2 -28.16 -53.77 -22.80
C GLY A 2 -27.34 -52.48 -22.73
N SER A 3 -26.43 -52.32 -23.69
CA SER A 3 -25.70 -51.07 -23.94
C SER A 3 -26.64 -50.09 -24.64
N ARG A 4 -26.80 -48.88 -24.06
CA ARG A 4 -27.36 -47.60 -24.59
C ARG A 4 -27.55 -46.70 -23.36
N GLY A 5 -27.03 -45.48 -23.22
CA GLY A 5 -26.24 -44.63 -24.09
C GLY A 5 -25.68 -43.46 -23.27
N LEU A 6 -24.36 -43.38 -23.15
CA LEU A 6 -23.64 -42.20 -22.66
C LEU A 6 -23.43 -41.24 -23.84
N LYS A 7 -24.43 -40.44 -24.21
CA LYS A 7 -24.27 -39.32 -25.16
C LYS A 7 -25.34 -38.25 -24.94
N SER A 8 -25.20 -37.39 -23.92
CA SER A 8 -25.74 -36.01 -23.97
C SER A 8 -25.37 -35.22 -22.70
N TRP A 9 -24.11 -34.85 -22.53
CA TRP A 9 -23.68 -33.84 -21.55
C TRP A 9 -22.58 -32.96 -22.17
N LEU A 10 -22.88 -32.38 -23.33
CA LEU A 10 -22.09 -31.34 -23.96
C LEU A 10 -23.07 -30.40 -24.65
N LEU A 11 -23.56 -29.41 -23.92
CA LEU A 11 -24.05 -28.09 -24.38
C LEU A 11 -24.91 -27.45 -23.27
N ALA A 12 -24.24 -26.92 -22.25
CA ALA A 12 -24.79 -25.89 -21.39
C ALA A 12 -23.72 -24.81 -21.24
N ILE A 13 -23.36 -24.20 -22.37
CA ILE A 13 -22.66 -22.91 -22.40
C ILE A 13 -23.73 -21.90 -21.96
N ALA A 14 -23.81 -21.68 -20.65
CA ALA A 14 -24.60 -20.62 -20.07
C ALA A 14 -24.02 -19.29 -20.58
N LEU A 15 -24.83 -18.61 -21.38
CA LEU A 15 -24.74 -17.19 -21.68
C LEU A 15 -24.61 -16.43 -20.35
N TYR A 16 -23.40 -16.03 -19.98
CA TYR A 16 -23.22 -14.98 -19.00
C TYR A 16 -23.65 -13.67 -19.66
N PRO A 17 -24.60 -12.92 -19.08
CA PRO A 17 -24.93 -11.60 -19.60
C PRO A 17 -23.68 -10.72 -19.47
N THR A 18 -23.22 -10.21 -20.60
CA THR A 18 -22.33 -9.06 -20.69
C THR A 18 -23.07 -7.89 -20.05
N ALA A 19 -22.88 -7.71 -18.75
CA ALA A 19 -23.22 -6.48 -18.09
C ALA A 19 -22.28 -5.42 -18.64
N CYS A 20 -22.79 -4.64 -19.61
CA CYS A 20 -22.22 -3.36 -20.00
C CYS A 20 -22.05 -2.53 -18.73
N PHE A 21 -20.82 -2.45 -18.22
CA PHE A 21 -20.46 -1.49 -17.19
C PHE A 21 -20.38 -0.11 -17.86
N SER A 22 -21.56 0.46 -18.06
CA SER A 22 -21.76 1.86 -18.43
C SER A 22 -21.23 2.70 -17.27
N GLN A 23 -20.06 3.33 -17.47
CA GLN A 23 -19.56 4.38 -16.60
C GLN A 23 -20.44 5.62 -16.79
N ASN A 24 -21.60 5.63 -16.14
CA ASN A 24 -22.37 6.84 -15.93
C ASN A 24 -21.59 7.70 -14.94
N SER A 25 -20.94 8.74 -15.48
CA SER A 25 -20.39 9.88 -14.75
C SER A 25 -21.53 10.69 -14.13
N ASN A 26 -22.11 10.18 -13.05
CA ASN A 26 -22.93 11.00 -12.17
C ASN A 26 -22.10 11.32 -10.94
N THR A 27 -21.54 12.52 -10.99
CA THR A 27 -21.12 13.34 -9.86
C THR A 27 -22.33 13.56 -8.96
N GLU A 28 -22.66 12.56 -8.15
CA GLU A 28 -23.41 12.78 -6.92
C GLU A 28 -22.40 13.13 -5.84
N ALA A 29 -22.66 14.21 -5.13
CA ALA A 29 -21.82 14.70 -4.04
C ALA A 29 -21.61 13.56 -3.04
N GLU A 30 -20.44 12.95 -3.09
CA GLU A 30 -19.99 11.92 -2.17
C GLU A 30 -20.02 12.54 -0.78
N GLU A 31 -21.00 12.11 0.04
CA GLU A 31 -21.06 12.53 1.43
C GLU A 31 -19.71 12.21 2.08
N PRO A 32 -19.07 13.18 2.74
CA PRO A 32 -17.73 13.00 3.28
C PRO A 32 -17.74 11.78 4.19
N HIS A 33 -17.00 10.75 3.78
CA HIS A 33 -16.89 9.49 4.51
C HIS A 33 -16.51 9.84 5.96
N PRO A 34 -17.20 9.31 6.99
CA PRO A 34 -16.95 9.67 8.40
C PRO A 34 -15.51 9.38 8.86
N ALA A 35 -14.74 8.64 8.05
CA ALA A 35 -13.32 8.42 8.23
C ALA A 35 -12.47 9.67 7.91
N GLU A 36 -12.81 10.49 6.91
CA GLU A 36 -12.03 11.69 6.55
C GLU A 36 -12.14 12.80 7.61
N GLU A 37 -13.28 12.90 8.30
CA GLU A 37 -13.46 13.80 9.44
C GLU A 37 -12.58 13.40 10.64
N TYR A 38 -12.21 12.12 10.71
CA TYR A 38 -11.42 11.53 11.79
C TYR A 38 -9.89 11.63 11.58
N PHE A 39 -9.43 11.96 10.37
CA PHE A 39 -8.00 12.14 10.03
C PHE A 39 -7.54 13.61 10.04
N ARG A 40 -8.25 14.47 10.78
CA ARG A 40 -8.08 15.92 10.80
C ARG A 40 -6.92 16.35 11.71
N THR A 41 -5.82 16.82 11.12
CA THR A 41 -4.66 17.36 11.86
C THR A 41 -4.66 18.90 11.86
N SER A 42 -5.68 19.50 12.46
CA SER A 42 -5.67 20.89 12.97
C SER A 42 -6.63 20.96 14.18
N GLU A 43 -6.42 21.92 15.07
CA GLU A 43 -7.25 22.12 16.26
C GLU A 43 -8.69 22.59 15.95
N GLN A 44 -9.02 22.89 14.68
CA GLN A 44 -10.34 23.37 14.28
C GLN A 44 -11.09 22.44 13.29
N PRO A 45 -12.43 22.29 13.46
CA PRO A 45 -13.28 21.58 12.52
C PRO A 45 -13.44 22.40 11.23
N GLY A 46 -12.61 22.12 10.23
CA GLY A 46 -12.71 22.73 8.90
C GLY A 46 -11.53 22.39 8.00
N GLU A 47 -10.35 22.24 8.60
CA GLU A 47 -9.11 22.31 7.84
C GLU A 47 -8.62 20.94 7.35
N THR A 48 -8.04 20.94 6.15
CA THR A 48 -7.42 19.79 5.51
C THR A 48 -5.98 19.61 6.03
N PRO A 49 -5.48 18.37 6.19
CA PRO A 49 -4.12 18.15 6.63
C PRO A 49 -3.12 18.80 5.66
N VAL A 50 -2.09 19.45 6.23
CA VAL A 50 -1.09 20.29 5.54
C VAL A 50 -0.18 19.53 4.56
N ASN A 51 -0.52 18.29 4.23
CA ASN A 51 0.24 17.44 3.31
C ASN A 51 -0.42 17.24 1.95
N ARG A 52 -0.98 18.33 1.41
CA ARG A 52 -1.48 18.37 0.02
C ARG A 52 -0.40 17.92 -0.98
N ARG A 53 0.86 18.36 -0.78
CA ARG A 53 2.01 17.94 -1.61
C ARG A 53 2.41 16.47 -1.47
N GLN A 54 2.04 15.78 -0.40
CA GLN A 54 2.35 14.35 -0.24
C GLN A 54 1.34 13.46 -0.96
N ARG A 55 0.05 13.84 -1.01
CA ARG A 55 -0.95 13.10 -1.79
C ARG A 55 -0.66 13.15 -3.29
N GLU A 56 -0.13 14.28 -3.80
CA GLU A 56 0.14 14.50 -5.22
C GLU A 56 1.21 13.57 -5.85
N ARG A 57 2.06 12.89 -5.06
CA ARG A 57 3.13 12.01 -5.59
C ARG A 57 2.81 10.52 -5.60
N GLY A 58 1.60 10.09 -5.22
CA GLY A 58 1.20 8.68 -5.27
C GLY A 58 1.99 7.74 -4.33
N ALA A 59 2.96 8.25 -3.57
CA ALA A 59 3.68 7.49 -2.58
C ALA A 59 2.76 7.29 -1.36
N ARG A 60 2.42 6.03 -1.08
CA ARG A 60 1.69 5.63 0.14
C ARG A 60 2.53 5.91 1.37
N ARG A 61 2.53 7.16 1.84
CA ARG A 61 3.12 7.51 3.14
C ARG A 61 2.21 7.00 4.24
N PHE A 62 2.84 6.61 5.35
CA PHE A 62 2.15 6.08 6.51
C PHE A 62 1.19 7.14 7.08
N SER A 63 -0.11 6.94 6.84
CA SER A 63 -1.16 7.76 7.43
C SER A 63 -1.30 7.43 8.92
N ALA A 64 -1.62 8.42 9.74
CA ALA A 64 -1.95 8.18 11.14
C ALA A 64 -3.09 7.15 11.24
N PRO A 65 -3.13 6.30 12.28
CA PRO A 65 -4.24 5.38 12.51
C PRO A 65 -5.55 6.13 12.76
N PRO A 66 -6.70 5.53 12.40
CA PRO A 66 -7.99 6.13 12.71
C PRO A 66 -8.15 6.28 14.23
N GLY A 67 -8.49 7.49 14.67
CA GLY A 67 -8.77 7.80 16.09
C GLY A 67 -7.58 8.07 16.95
N ALA A 68 -6.40 8.15 16.35
CA ALA A 68 -5.20 8.52 17.07
C ALA A 68 -5.07 10.06 17.12
N ALA A 69 -4.96 10.62 18.32
CA ALA A 69 -4.75 12.05 18.53
C ALA A 69 -3.25 12.37 18.52
N ARG A 70 -2.84 13.42 17.80
CA ARG A 70 -1.43 13.85 17.81
C ARG A 70 -1.11 14.50 19.16
N VAL A 71 -0.16 13.92 19.90
CA VAL A 71 0.22 14.37 21.26
C VAL A 71 1.57 15.07 21.30
N GLY A 72 2.39 14.94 20.25
CA GLY A 72 3.68 15.61 20.16
C GLY A 72 4.52 15.08 19.02
N CYS A 73 5.84 15.29 19.12
CA CYS A 73 6.81 14.87 18.13
C CYS A 73 8.16 14.52 18.77
N LEU A 74 8.93 13.69 18.07
CA LEU A 74 10.35 13.50 18.28
C LEU A 74 11.09 14.26 17.18
N CYS A 75 12.01 15.13 17.56
CA CYS A 75 12.85 15.86 16.62
C CYS A 75 13.95 14.95 16.02
N MET A 76 14.67 15.43 15.00
CA MET A 76 15.74 14.65 14.34
C MET A 76 16.93 14.34 15.26
N ASP A 77 17.07 15.05 16.37
CA ASP A 77 18.09 14.79 17.40
C ASP A 77 17.56 13.97 18.59
N ASP A 78 16.43 13.28 18.40
CA ASP A 78 15.74 12.51 19.43
C ASP A 78 15.20 13.31 20.64
N THR A 79 15.23 14.65 20.56
CA THR A 79 14.59 15.50 21.56
C THR A 79 13.06 15.35 21.49
N PRO A 80 12.39 14.94 22.57
CA PRO A 80 10.93 14.92 22.60
C PRO A 80 10.37 16.33 22.77
N SER A 81 9.36 16.67 21.98
CA SER A 81 8.63 17.94 22.06
C SER A 81 7.13 17.69 22.09
N LYS A 82 6.42 18.51 22.87
CA LYS A 82 4.94 18.47 22.98
C LYS A 82 4.25 19.28 21.88
N ALA A 83 5.01 19.92 20.99
CA ALA A 83 4.44 20.70 19.90
C ALA A 83 3.82 19.79 18.84
N THR A 84 2.60 20.13 18.41
CA THR A 84 1.80 19.35 17.45
C THR A 84 1.69 20.03 16.08
N SER A 85 2.11 21.31 16.01
CA SER A 85 1.94 22.20 14.87
C SER A 85 3.11 22.11 13.87
N VAL A 86 2.89 22.73 12.70
CA VAL A 86 3.93 22.88 11.69
C VAL A 86 5.08 23.71 12.26
N GLY A 87 6.31 23.21 12.13
CA GLY A 87 7.51 23.91 12.63
C GLY A 87 7.93 23.55 14.06
N ALA A 88 7.25 22.59 14.71
CA ALA A 88 7.55 22.10 16.06
C ALA A 88 9.04 21.83 16.35
N CYS A 89 9.80 21.36 15.36
CA CYS A 89 11.23 21.04 15.47
C CYS A 89 12.09 21.88 14.50
N SER A 90 11.71 23.12 14.18
CA SER A 90 12.46 23.97 13.23
C SER A 90 13.92 24.18 13.65
N GLY A 91 14.20 24.37 14.94
CA GLY A 91 15.56 24.48 15.49
C GLY A 91 16.32 23.16 15.64
N HIS A 92 15.62 22.03 15.54
CA HIS A 92 16.18 20.68 15.72
C HIS A 92 16.29 19.92 14.38
N GLY A 93 16.32 20.64 13.25
CA GLY A 93 16.43 20.03 11.93
C GLY A 93 15.16 19.34 11.44
N GLY A 94 14.00 19.59 12.06
CA GLY A 94 12.70 19.05 11.67
C GLY A 94 12.23 17.88 12.53
N VAL A 95 11.02 17.41 12.25
CA VAL A 95 10.37 16.32 12.98
C VAL A 95 10.81 14.98 12.40
N ARG A 96 11.30 14.07 13.24
CA ARG A 96 11.66 12.69 12.90
C ARG A 96 10.45 11.77 12.95
N TYR A 97 9.73 11.81 14.08
CA TYR A 97 8.50 11.05 14.28
C TYR A 97 7.40 11.95 14.83
N TRP A 98 6.18 11.77 14.31
CA TRP A 98 4.98 12.26 14.96
C TRP A 98 4.51 11.25 15.99
N LEU A 99 4.19 11.73 17.20
CA LEU A 99 3.64 10.92 18.28
C LEU A 99 2.13 11.03 18.27
N TYR A 100 1.46 9.89 18.16
CA TYR A 100 0.00 9.79 18.25
C TYR A 100 -0.39 8.91 19.42
N ALA A 101 -1.29 9.39 20.27
CA ALA A 101 -1.94 8.57 21.29
C ALA A 101 -3.13 7.86 20.65
N GLN A 102 -3.13 6.53 20.71
CA GLN A 102 -4.24 5.69 20.32
C GLN A 102 -5.29 5.64 21.45
N PRO A 103 -6.56 5.31 21.14
CA PRO A 103 -7.61 5.15 22.16
C PRO A 103 -7.28 4.06 23.18
N ASN A 104 -6.43 3.10 22.82
CA ASN A 104 -5.98 2.03 23.71
C ASN A 104 -4.93 2.49 24.75
N GLY A 105 -4.48 3.74 24.69
CA GLY A 105 -3.42 4.29 25.55
C GLY A 105 -2.00 4.12 24.97
N ASP A 106 -1.85 3.36 23.89
CA ASP A 106 -0.57 3.18 23.22
C ASP A 106 -0.13 4.44 22.45
N THR A 107 1.16 4.74 22.48
CA THR A 107 1.74 5.84 21.70
C THR A 107 2.40 5.30 20.44
N LEU A 108 1.82 5.62 19.28
CA LEU A 108 2.38 5.27 17.99
C LEU A 108 3.35 6.35 17.49
N ARG A 109 4.51 5.90 16.99
CA ARG A 109 5.50 6.74 16.31
C ARG A 109 5.34 6.61 14.81
N VAL A 110 4.96 7.69 14.15
CA VAL A 110 4.82 7.72 12.68
C VAL A 110 6.02 8.46 12.07
N PRO A 111 6.87 7.79 11.27
CA PRO A 111 8.05 8.42 10.67
C PRO A 111 7.65 9.49 9.65
N THR A 112 8.46 10.54 9.56
CA THR A 112 8.33 11.54 8.49
C THR A 112 9.25 11.20 7.32
N ALA A 113 9.01 11.82 6.17
CA ALA A 113 9.89 11.66 5.01
C ALA A 113 11.33 12.14 5.24
N ARG A 114 11.56 13.01 6.24
CA ARG A 114 12.92 13.40 6.62
C ARG A 114 13.64 12.24 7.29
N HIS A 115 12.95 11.45 8.11
CA HIS A 115 13.50 10.22 8.68
C HIS A 115 13.78 9.16 7.61
N GLU A 116 12.92 9.03 6.60
CA GLU A 116 13.17 8.14 5.46
C GLU A 116 14.45 8.52 4.69
N GLN A 117 14.72 9.82 4.55
CA GLN A 117 15.93 10.34 3.89
C GLN A 117 17.17 10.28 4.80
N HIS A 118 16.97 10.41 6.11
CA HIS A 118 18.02 10.44 7.11
C HIS A 118 17.62 9.57 8.31
N PRO A 119 17.89 8.25 8.26
CA PRO A 119 17.43 7.32 9.29
C PRO A 119 18.16 7.52 10.62
N GLN A 120 19.38 8.04 10.59
CA GLN A 120 20.17 8.32 11.79
C GLN A 120 19.76 9.65 12.43
N PRO A 121 19.91 9.79 13.77
CA PRO A 121 19.73 11.08 14.40
C PRO A 121 20.74 12.09 13.85
N LEU A 122 20.32 13.35 13.73
CA LEU A 122 21.17 14.44 13.24
C LEU A 122 22.21 14.80 14.29
N ASP A 123 23.48 14.82 13.88
CA ASP A 123 24.54 15.29 14.76
C ASP A 123 24.49 16.82 14.96
N SER A 124 25.07 17.30 16.05
CA SER A 124 25.26 18.72 16.36
C SER A 124 25.88 19.54 15.21
N LEU A 125 26.85 18.98 14.48
CA LEU A 125 27.49 19.63 13.34
C LEU A 125 26.52 19.77 12.15
N GLU A 126 25.84 18.69 11.78
CA GLU A 126 24.85 18.66 10.69
C GLU A 126 23.67 19.60 10.94
N ARG A 127 23.24 19.71 12.22
CA ARG A 127 22.21 20.68 12.62
C ARG A 127 22.65 22.11 12.34
N THR A 128 23.92 22.42 12.58
CA THR A 128 24.47 23.77 12.35
C THR A 128 24.54 24.07 10.85
N GLU A 129 24.84 23.08 10.01
CA GLU A 129 24.82 23.23 8.55
C GLU A 129 23.41 23.48 8.00
N LEU A 130 22.39 22.82 8.56
CA LEU A 130 20.99 22.99 8.17
C LEU A 130 20.40 24.34 8.60
N VAL A 131 20.81 24.86 9.77
CA VAL A 131 20.42 26.19 10.25
C VAL A 131 21.27 27.29 9.60
N GLY A 132 22.43 26.92 9.05
CA GLY A 132 23.31 27.79 8.30
C GLY A 132 22.53 28.60 7.27
N PRO A 133 22.96 29.82 6.95
CA PRO A 133 22.21 30.71 6.06
C PRO A 133 22.00 29.96 4.76
N THR A 134 20.79 29.42 4.58
CA THR A 134 20.33 28.98 3.26
C THR A 134 20.67 30.17 2.40
N LYS A 135 21.62 29.99 1.47
CA LYS A 135 21.93 30.98 0.45
C LYS A 135 20.63 31.10 -0.30
N ARG A 136 19.74 31.96 0.21
CA ARG A 136 18.49 32.38 -0.39
C ARG A 136 19.03 32.94 -1.65
N LYS A 137 18.96 32.13 -2.71
CA LYS A 137 19.43 32.44 -4.04
C LYS A 137 18.79 33.79 -4.28
N GLN A 138 19.57 34.86 -4.09
CA GLN A 138 19.05 36.21 -4.13
C GLN A 138 18.51 36.24 -5.53
N ARG A 139 17.18 36.19 -5.64
CA ARG A 139 16.51 36.27 -6.92
C ARG A 139 17.05 37.58 -7.46
N PRO A 140 17.95 37.55 -8.47
CA PRO A 140 18.69 38.74 -8.83
C PRO A 140 17.62 39.77 -9.13
N ALA A 141 17.65 40.88 -8.38
CA ALA A 141 16.78 42.00 -8.66
C ALA A 141 16.98 42.28 -10.15
N THR A 142 15.89 42.22 -10.91
CA THR A 142 15.86 42.38 -12.36
C THR A 142 16.63 43.63 -12.74
N GLY A 143 17.91 43.45 -13.02
CA GLY A 143 18.87 44.45 -13.44
C GLY A 143 19.56 43.84 -14.63
N ALA A 144 19.25 44.38 -15.80
CA ALA A 144 19.70 43.90 -17.10
C ALA A 144 21.22 43.75 -17.14
N GLN A 145 21.71 42.52 -17.03
CA GLN A 145 23.05 42.16 -17.45
C GLN A 145 22.95 40.90 -18.30
N ALA A 146 23.46 41.02 -19.53
CA ALA A 146 23.44 39.97 -20.53
C ALA A 146 24.20 38.73 -20.00
N PRO A 147 23.63 37.52 -20.13
CA PRO A 147 24.24 36.31 -19.61
C PRO A 147 25.49 35.95 -20.42
N THR A 148 26.66 35.97 -19.77
CA THR A 148 27.86 35.33 -20.30
C THR A 148 27.66 33.81 -20.20
N VAL A 149 27.51 33.16 -21.36
CA VAL A 149 27.34 31.71 -21.45
C VAL A 149 28.69 31.06 -21.15
N ILE A 150 28.87 30.58 -19.92
CA ILE A 150 29.97 29.65 -19.61
C ILE A 150 29.46 28.26 -19.98
N VAL A 151 29.96 27.74 -21.10
CA VAL A 151 29.74 26.35 -21.52
C VAL A 151 30.60 25.46 -20.63
N VAL A 152 30.01 24.95 -19.54
CA VAL A 152 30.62 23.88 -18.75
C VAL A 152 30.39 22.58 -19.51
N GLN A 153 31.45 22.11 -20.16
CA GLN A 153 31.47 20.83 -20.86
C GLN A 153 31.50 19.70 -19.82
N MET A 154 30.34 19.12 -19.51
CA MET A 154 30.24 17.95 -18.64
C MET A 154 30.81 16.72 -19.35
N PRO A 155 31.61 15.89 -18.66
CA PRO A 155 32.03 14.60 -19.19
C PRO A 155 30.81 13.70 -19.42
N PRO A 156 30.82 12.86 -20.47
CA PRO A 156 29.72 11.93 -20.72
C PRO A 156 29.59 10.95 -19.53
N PRO A 157 28.36 10.62 -19.11
CA PRO A 157 28.15 9.61 -18.10
C PRO A 157 28.69 8.25 -18.58
N PRO A 158 29.22 7.40 -17.68
CA PRO A 158 29.63 6.06 -18.04
C PRO A 158 28.43 5.25 -18.51
N ASP A 159 28.57 4.61 -19.69
CA ASP A 159 27.58 3.76 -20.38
C ASP A 159 27.32 2.43 -19.66
N ASN A 160 27.06 2.49 -18.36
CA ASN A 160 26.60 1.34 -17.60
C ASN A 160 25.12 1.54 -17.33
N ASP A 161 24.29 1.00 -18.22
CA ASP A 161 22.85 0.85 -18.01
C ASP A 161 22.62 -0.44 -17.20
N PRO A 162 22.47 -0.41 -15.86
CA PRO A 162 22.06 -1.58 -15.07
C PRO A 162 20.59 -1.99 -15.30
N PHE A 163 19.94 -1.44 -16.33
CA PHE A 163 18.50 -1.54 -16.56
C PHE A 163 18.20 -1.87 -18.02
N THR A 164 18.77 -2.95 -18.53
CA THR A 164 18.24 -3.62 -19.71
C THR A 164 16.86 -4.16 -19.37
N LEU A 165 15.83 -3.37 -19.69
CA LEU A 165 14.45 -3.83 -19.65
C LEU A 165 14.36 -5.11 -20.49
N PRO A 166 13.70 -6.17 -19.98
CA PRO A 166 13.57 -7.42 -20.70
C PRO A 166 12.96 -7.12 -22.07
N THR A 167 13.55 -7.72 -23.10
CA THR A 167 13.03 -7.55 -24.45
C THR A 167 11.60 -8.07 -24.50
N TRP A 168 10.71 -7.43 -25.27
CA TRP A 168 9.29 -7.82 -25.40
C TRP A 168 9.02 -9.34 -25.49
N PRO A 169 9.81 -10.18 -26.21
CA PRO A 169 9.60 -11.63 -26.21
C PRO A 169 9.79 -12.31 -24.84
N GLU A 170 10.73 -11.84 -24.01
CA GLU A 170 10.97 -12.38 -22.67
C GLU A 170 9.83 -12.01 -21.71
N ALA A 171 9.32 -10.78 -21.82
CA ALA A 171 8.18 -10.33 -21.03
C ALA A 171 6.91 -11.15 -21.31
N LEU A 172 6.64 -11.50 -22.57
CA LEU A 172 5.51 -12.36 -22.94
C LEU A 172 5.66 -13.80 -22.41
N GLY A 173 6.89 -14.32 -22.35
CA GLY A 173 7.17 -15.63 -21.76
C GLY A 173 6.79 -15.71 -20.28
N ILE A 174 7.15 -14.68 -19.50
CA ILE A 174 6.84 -14.60 -18.06
C ILE A 174 5.33 -14.53 -17.82
N ILE A 175 4.62 -13.71 -18.61
CA ILE A 175 3.16 -13.58 -18.52
C ILE A 175 2.48 -14.91 -18.88
N GLY A 176 2.91 -15.56 -19.96
CA GLY A 176 2.37 -16.86 -20.39
C GLY A 176 2.54 -17.95 -19.34
N LEU A 177 3.73 -18.09 -18.76
CA LEU A 177 4.00 -19.07 -17.70
C LEU A 177 3.14 -18.80 -16.46
N SER A 178 3.00 -17.52 -16.08
CA SER A 178 2.17 -17.11 -14.94
C SER A 178 0.70 -17.51 -15.12
N LEU A 179 0.14 -17.33 -16.33
CA LEU A 179 -1.24 -17.74 -16.64
C LEU A 179 -1.42 -19.25 -16.63
N ILE A 180 -0.44 -20.02 -17.12
CA ILE A 180 -0.48 -21.49 -17.09
C ILE A 180 -0.48 -22.00 -15.64
N VAL A 181 0.38 -21.45 -14.78
CA VAL A 181 0.44 -21.82 -13.36
C VAL A 181 -0.89 -21.49 -12.66
N LEU A 182 -1.45 -20.31 -12.90
CA LEU A 182 -2.74 -19.93 -12.33
C LEU A 182 -3.88 -20.84 -12.81
N ALA A 183 -3.91 -21.19 -14.10
CA ALA A 183 -4.88 -22.12 -14.64
C ALA A 183 -4.76 -23.53 -14.01
N ALA A 184 -3.53 -24.02 -13.82
CA ALA A 184 -3.30 -25.30 -13.15
C ALA A 184 -3.77 -25.29 -11.69
N ILE A 185 -3.48 -24.22 -10.94
CA ILE A 185 -3.96 -24.04 -9.56
C ILE A 185 -5.49 -23.99 -9.53
N TYR A 186 -6.12 -23.27 -10.45
CA TYR A 186 -7.58 -23.18 -10.53
C TYR A 186 -8.22 -24.53 -10.80
N ILE A 187 -7.67 -25.31 -11.74
CA ILE A 187 -8.13 -26.67 -12.04
C ILE A 187 -7.98 -27.59 -10.83
N LEU A 188 -6.86 -27.51 -10.10
CA LEU A 188 -6.64 -28.28 -8.87
C LEU A 188 -7.64 -27.92 -7.77
N LEU A 189 -7.93 -26.63 -7.58
CA LEU A 189 -8.93 -26.18 -6.60
C LEU A 189 -10.34 -26.63 -6.98
N LEU A 190 -10.68 -26.54 -8.26
CA LEU A 190 -11.97 -27.02 -8.77
C LEU A 190 -12.11 -28.53 -8.58
N TRP A 191 -11.06 -29.29 -8.87
CA TRP A 191 -11.01 -30.73 -8.64
C TRP A 191 -11.13 -31.06 -7.13
N ALA A 192 -10.39 -30.38 -6.28
CA ALA A 192 -10.45 -30.55 -4.82
C ALA A 192 -11.86 -30.26 -4.29
N HIS A 193 -12.49 -29.18 -4.76
CA HIS A 193 -13.86 -28.83 -4.39
C HIS A 193 -14.88 -29.91 -4.82
N ALA A 194 -14.66 -30.55 -5.98
CA ALA A 194 -15.47 -31.67 -6.44
C ALA A 194 -15.29 -32.95 -5.59
N GLN A 195 -14.14 -33.10 -4.89
CA GLN A 195 -13.87 -34.25 -4.01
C GLN A 195 -14.43 -34.09 -2.59
N ILE A 196 -14.74 -32.86 -2.14
CA ILE A 196 -15.33 -32.59 -0.82
C ILE A 196 -16.58 -33.46 -0.51
N PRO A 197 -17.58 -33.60 -1.39
CA PRO A 197 -18.76 -34.42 -1.08
C PRO A 197 -18.41 -35.89 -0.84
N PHE A 198 -17.47 -36.46 -1.60
CA PHE A 198 -17.03 -37.84 -1.41
C PHE A 198 -16.37 -38.05 -0.04
N LEU A 199 -15.55 -37.09 0.40
CA LEU A 199 -14.94 -37.12 1.73
C LEU A 199 -15.99 -37.01 2.83
N LEU A 200 -17.00 -36.15 2.67
CA LEU A 200 -18.08 -35.98 3.63
C LEU A 200 -18.96 -37.23 3.73
N ASP A 201 -19.26 -37.89 2.61
CA ASP A 201 -20.04 -39.12 2.61
C ASP A 201 -19.26 -40.28 3.22
N ALA A 202 -17.97 -40.43 2.89
CA ALA A 202 -17.10 -41.42 3.52
C ALA A 202 -16.98 -41.20 5.05
N LEU A 203 -16.83 -39.93 5.49
CA LEU A 203 -16.78 -39.59 6.90
C LEU A 203 -18.12 -39.88 7.60
N ARG A 204 -19.24 -39.58 6.95
CA ARG A 204 -20.58 -39.87 7.46
C ARG A 204 -20.78 -41.36 7.68
N ASP A 205 -20.36 -42.20 6.74
CA ASP A 205 -20.46 -43.66 6.88
C ASP A 205 -19.51 -44.21 7.94
N TYR A 206 -18.30 -43.69 8.04
CA TYR A 206 -17.37 -44.04 9.11
C TYR A 206 -17.93 -43.72 10.50
N LEU A 207 -18.55 -42.54 10.67
CA LEU A 207 -19.20 -42.15 11.93
C LEU A 207 -20.43 -43.00 12.24
N ARG A 208 -21.18 -43.46 11.24
CA ARG A 208 -22.29 -44.41 11.42
C ARG A 208 -21.80 -45.78 11.88
N TYR A 209 -20.70 -46.28 11.31
CA TYR A 209 -20.12 -47.57 11.69
C TYR A 209 -19.77 -47.61 13.18
N ARG A 210 -19.13 -46.54 13.69
CA ARG A 210 -18.73 -46.46 15.11
C ARG A 210 -19.90 -46.42 16.10
N ARG A 211 -21.11 -46.06 15.65
CA ARG A 211 -22.30 -46.00 16.52
C ARG A 211 -23.07 -47.33 16.59
N ARG A 212 -22.69 -48.36 15.82
CA ARG A 212 -23.32 -49.67 16.00
C ARG A 212 -22.84 -50.26 17.34
N PRO A 213 -23.77 -50.58 18.27
CA PRO A 213 -23.39 -51.31 19.46
C PRO A 213 -22.79 -52.66 19.05
N PRO A 214 -21.80 -53.19 19.80
CA PRO A 214 -21.28 -54.52 19.54
C PRO A 214 -22.45 -55.51 19.57
N GLU A 215 -22.53 -56.37 18.56
CA GLU A 215 -23.49 -57.48 18.57
C GLU A 215 -23.19 -58.34 19.81
N ASP A 216 -24.21 -58.53 20.64
CA ASP A 216 -24.15 -59.40 21.81
C ASP A 216 -24.05 -60.85 21.30
N PRO A 217 -22.93 -61.56 21.51
CA PRO A 217 -22.72 -62.89 20.95
C PRO A 217 -23.66 -63.96 21.54
N ASP A 218 -24.38 -63.64 22.62
CA ASP A 218 -25.17 -64.60 23.40
C ASP A 218 -26.70 -64.46 23.18
N ARG A 219 -27.16 -63.76 22.14
CA ARG A 219 -28.60 -63.59 21.83
C ARG A 219 -29.10 -64.45 20.67
#